data_AF-A0A9X2CW75-F1
#
_entry.id   AF-A0A9X2CW75-F1
#
_cell.length_a   1.000
_cell.length_b   1.000
_cell.length_c   1.000
_cell.angle_alpha   90.00
_cell.angle_beta   90.00
_cell.angle_gamma   90.00
#
_symmetry.space_group_name_H-M   'P 1'
#
loop_
_entity.id
_entity.type
_entity.pdbx_description
1 polymer ?
#
loop_
_entity_poly.entity_id
_entity_poly.type
_entity_poly.pdbx_seq_one_letter_code
_entity_poly.pdbx_strand_id
1 'polypeptide(L)'
;MGKYILVGAITGILLGWLLNFSLLTGGIIGGVFGVIGNMLISRRHTKASNEEMERSETLQLREEELELTKKRVQTGEVKIHHEVVEDKKTITVPIKRQEMVIEAANEEEIRIPIKEEEIEIHKHPVKVNEVSIENRQIEENVTVTEKLKKEVAHIDVKGEADVKEEEH
;
A
#
# COMPACT_ATOMS: atom_id res chain seq x y z
N MET A 1 26.32 -47.96 45.18
CA MET A 1 25.42 -48.25 46.32
C MET A 1 25.79 -47.54 47.63
N GLY A 2 27.06 -47.24 47.92
CA GLY A 2 27.47 -46.66 49.22
C GLY A 2 27.05 -45.22 49.55
N LYS A 3 26.70 -44.39 48.55
CA LYS A 3 26.38 -42.96 48.77
C LYS A 3 25.09 -42.73 49.57
N TYR A 4 24.06 -43.55 49.38
CA TYR A 4 22.75 -43.35 50.03
C TYR A 4 22.71 -43.88 51.46
N ILE A 5 23.52 -44.90 51.77
CA ILE A 5 23.71 -45.42 53.13
C ILE A 5 24.35 -44.34 54.02
N LEU A 6 25.34 -43.62 53.47
CA LEU A 6 26.02 -42.55 54.19
C LEU A 6 25.08 -41.37 54.51
N VAL A 7 24.25 -40.97 53.54
CA VAL A 7 23.28 -39.86 53.73
C VAL A 7 22.21 -40.23 54.75
N GLY A 8 21.67 -41.46 54.69
CA GLY A 8 20.67 -41.95 55.64
C GLY A 8 21.18 -42.05 57.08
N ALA A 9 22.45 -42.46 57.26
CA ALA A 9 23.07 -42.55 58.58
C ALA A 9 23.26 -41.17 59.23
N ILE A 10 23.69 -40.17 58.45
CA ILE A 10 23.89 -38.79 58.94
C ILE A 10 22.55 -38.16 59.35
N THR A 11 21.49 -38.34 58.54
CA THR A 11 20.16 -37.82 58.87
C THR A 11 19.56 -38.51 60.10
N GLY A 12 19.83 -39.81 60.29
CA GLY A 12 19.37 -40.57 61.46
C GLY A 12 20.06 -40.15 62.77
N ILE A 13 21.36 -39.80 62.70
CA ILE A 13 22.11 -39.26 63.85
C ILE A 13 21.55 -37.89 64.27
N LEU A 14 21.25 -37.00 63.31
CA LEU A 14 20.65 -35.68 63.57
C LEU A 14 19.26 -35.77 64.19
N LEU A 15 18.39 -36.65 63.68
CA LEU A 15 17.04 -36.87 64.24
C LEU A 15 17.06 -37.59 65.59
N GLY A 16 18.02 -38.50 65.80
CA GLY A 16 18.21 -39.19 67.09
C GLY A 16 18.63 -38.25 68.22
N TRP A 17 19.45 -37.22 67.91
CA TRP A 17 19.83 -36.19 68.87
C TRP A 17 18.65 -35.32 69.30
N LEU A 18 17.69 -35.08 68.40
CA LEU A 18 16.48 -34.29 68.69
C LEU A 18 15.46 -35.03 69.60
N LEU A 19 15.43 -36.37 69.53
CA LEU A 19 14.49 -37.23 70.28
C LEU A 19 15.16 -37.99 71.45
N ASN A 20 16.39 -37.64 71.79
CA ASN A 20 17.16 -38.16 72.92
C ASN A 20 17.44 -39.69 72.90
N PHE A 21 17.63 -40.26 71.70
CA PHE A 21 18.04 -41.66 71.51
C PHE A 21 19.57 -41.78 71.30
N SER A 22 20.16 -42.88 71.78
CA SER A 22 21.61 -43.18 71.65
C SER A 22 22.09 -43.15 70.19
N LEU A 23 23.21 -42.46 69.92
CA LEU A 23 23.77 -42.30 68.56
C LEU A 23 24.02 -43.63 67.83
N LEU A 24 24.31 -44.71 68.57
CA LEU A 24 24.62 -46.02 67.99
C LEU A 24 23.37 -46.74 67.46
N THR A 25 22.19 -46.49 68.03
CA THR A 25 20.94 -47.15 67.60
C THR A 25 20.26 -46.40 66.44
N GLY A 26 20.40 -45.07 66.36
CA GLY A 26 19.84 -44.25 65.28
C GLY A 26 20.46 -44.51 63.91
N GLY A 27 21.78 -44.76 63.85
CA GLY A 27 22.47 -45.02 62.58
C GLY A 27 22.05 -46.33 61.90
N ILE A 28 21.74 -47.36 62.67
CA ILE A 28 21.34 -48.69 62.16
C ILE A 28 19.92 -48.64 61.58
N ILE A 29 18.98 -48.00 62.28
CA ILE A 29 17.57 -47.90 61.86
C ILE A 29 17.44 -47.02 60.60
N GLY A 30 18.18 -45.90 60.52
CA GLY A 30 18.19 -45.02 59.35
C GLY A 30 18.76 -45.69 58.08
N GLY A 31 19.79 -46.52 58.23
CA GLY A 31 20.38 -47.28 57.12
C GLY A 31 19.39 -48.27 56.48
N VAL A 32 18.62 -48.98 57.30
CA VAL A 32 17.60 -49.96 56.83
C VAL A 32 16.42 -49.24 56.16
N PHE A 33 15.95 -48.13 56.72
CA PHE A 33 14.88 -47.32 56.12
C PHE A 33 15.28 -46.69 54.77
N GLY A 34 16.55 -46.28 54.61
CA GLY A 34 17.05 -45.74 53.34
C GLY A 34 17.07 -46.79 52.20
N VAL A 35 17.38 -48.05 52.52
CA VAL A 35 17.36 -49.15 51.54
C VAL A 35 15.93 -49.53 51.15
N ILE A 36 15.01 -49.62 52.13
CA ILE A 36 13.60 -49.95 51.89
C ILE A 36 12.88 -48.80 51.15
N GLY A 37 13.17 -47.55 51.49
CA GLY A 37 12.61 -46.38 50.82
C GLY A 37 13.02 -46.29 49.34
N ASN A 38 14.27 -46.63 49.02
CA ASN A 38 14.76 -46.66 47.62
C ASN A 38 14.08 -47.78 46.79
N MET A 39 13.75 -48.91 47.43
CA MET A 39 13.02 -50.01 46.78
C MET A 39 11.54 -49.65 46.51
N LEU A 40 10.92 -48.77 47.31
CA LEU A 40 9.56 -48.27 47.09
C LEU A 40 9.48 -47.10 46.10
N ILE A 41 10.51 -46.25 46.03
CA ILE A 41 10.56 -45.11 45.08
C ILE A 41 10.83 -45.58 43.64
N SER A 42 11.56 -46.69 43.46
CA SER A 42 11.87 -47.25 42.12
C SER A 42 10.69 -47.99 41.45
N ARG A 43 9.51 -48.06 42.07
CA ARG A 43 8.28 -48.65 41.48
C ARG A 43 7.22 -47.63 41.02
N ARG A 44 7.61 -46.36 40.78
CA ARG A 44 6.73 -45.33 40.21
C ARG A 44 7.01 -44.96 38.74
N HIS A 45 7.60 -45.87 37.96
CA HIS A 45 7.57 -45.76 36.50
C HIS A 45 6.88 -46.99 35.90
N THR A 46 5.54 -46.95 35.89
CA THR A 46 4.64 -47.65 34.96
C THR A 46 3.20 -47.31 35.36
N LYS A 47 2.84 -46.03 35.22
CA LYS A 47 1.48 -45.68 34.83
C LYS A 47 1.60 -45.16 33.41
N ALA A 48 1.22 -45.99 32.46
CA ALA A 48 0.71 -45.49 31.19
C ALA A 48 -0.55 -44.69 31.54
N SER A 49 -0.40 -43.38 31.71
CA SER A 49 -1.51 -42.47 31.52
C SER A 49 -1.71 -42.40 30.02
N ASN A 50 -2.82 -42.99 29.57
CA ASN A 50 -3.36 -42.79 28.24
C ASN A 50 -3.70 -41.29 28.14
N GLU A 51 -2.74 -40.49 27.66
CA GLU A 51 -3.07 -39.18 27.11
C GLU A 51 -3.79 -39.48 25.80
N GLU A 52 -5.12 -39.57 25.85
CA GLU A 52 -5.95 -39.33 24.67
C GLU A 52 -5.67 -37.90 24.25
N MET A 53 -4.65 -37.74 23.41
CA MET A 53 -4.40 -36.52 22.68
C MET A 53 -5.57 -36.42 21.70
N GLU A 54 -6.64 -35.73 22.11
CA GLU A 54 -7.68 -35.32 21.18
C GLU A 54 -6.98 -34.54 20.06
N ARG A 55 -6.83 -35.20 18.93
CA ARG A 55 -6.23 -34.62 17.74
C ARG A 55 -7.29 -33.69 17.18
N SER A 56 -7.26 -32.42 17.59
CA SER A 56 -8.09 -31.40 16.98
C SER A 56 -7.63 -31.20 15.54
N GLU A 57 -8.39 -31.78 14.61
CA GLU A 57 -8.21 -31.51 13.19
C GLU A 57 -8.89 -30.17 12.88
N THR A 58 -8.10 -29.19 12.44
CA THR A 58 -8.60 -27.85 12.08
C THR A 58 -8.68 -27.74 10.56
N LEU A 59 -9.86 -27.39 10.05
CA LEU A 59 -10.06 -27.12 8.63
C LEU A 59 -10.02 -25.60 8.39
N GLN A 60 -9.05 -25.15 7.58
CA GLN A 60 -8.95 -23.73 7.19
C GLN A 60 -9.69 -23.51 5.88
N LEU A 61 -10.78 -22.75 5.95
CA LEU A 61 -11.56 -22.34 4.78
C LEU A 61 -11.03 -20.99 4.24
N ARG A 62 -11.12 -20.80 2.92
CA ARG A 62 -10.69 -19.57 2.24
C ARG A 62 -11.83 -18.88 1.49
N GLU A 63 -11.72 -17.57 1.35
CA GLU A 63 -12.63 -16.71 0.60
C GLU A 63 -11.83 -15.78 -0.32
N GLU A 64 -12.31 -15.58 -1.54
CA GLU A 64 -11.74 -14.64 -2.50
C GLU A 64 -12.26 -13.22 -2.24
N GLU A 65 -11.37 -12.22 -2.29
CA GLU A 65 -11.70 -10.80 -2.18
C GLU A 65 -11.38 -10.06 -3.50
N LEU A 66 -12.21 -9.07 -3.86
CA LEU A 66 -12.02 -8.26 -5.06
C LEU A 66 -11.26 -6.96 -4.76
N GLU A 67 -10.09 -6.78 -5.37
CA GLU A 67 -9.30 -5.54 -5.28
C GLU A 67 -9.39 -4.73 -6.60
N LEU A 68 -9.71 -3.44 -6.50
CA LEU A 68 -9.83 -2.54 -7.66
C LEU A 68 -8.73 -1.47 -7.64
N THR A 69 -7.91 -1.43 -8.69
CA THR A 69 -6.88 -0.39 -8.89
C THR A 69 -7.11 0.35 -10.21
N LYS A 70 -7.08 1.69 -10.16
CA LYS A 70 -7.18 2.56 -11.34
C LYS A 70 -5.81 3.09 -11.74
N LYS A 71 -5.53 3.11 -13.05
CA LYS A 71 -4.32 3.73 -13.61
C LYS A 71 -4.71 4.85 -14.57
N ARG A 72 -3.98 5.97 -14.52
CA ARG A 72 -4.14 7.05 -15.51
C ARG A 72 -3.35 6.66 -16.76
N VAL A 73 -4.03 6.68 -17.90
CA VAL A 73 -3.42 6.41 -19.21
C VAL A 73 -3.62 7.62 -20.11
N GLN A 74 -2.59 7.97 -20.88
CA GLN A 74 -2.70 9.03 -21.87
C GLN A 74 -3.44 8.50 -23.09
N THR A 75 -4.56 9.10 -23.43
CA THR A 75 -5.43 8.66 -24.53
C THR A 75 -5.29 9.50 -25.80
N GLY A 76 -4.62 10.65 -25.72
CA GLY A 76 -4.42 11.52 -26.87
C GLY A 76 -3.41 12.65 -26.62
N GLU A 77 -3.06 13.34 -27.69
CA GLU A 77 -2.18 14.50 -27.71
C GLU A 77 -2.82 15.62 -28.53
N VAL A 78 -2.73 16.86 -28.04
CA VAL A 78 -3.17 18.05 -28.77
C VAL A 78 -1.94 18.88 -29.11
N LYS A 79 -1.75 19.18 -30.41
CA LYS A 79 -0.67 20.04 -30.89
C LYS A 79 -1.25 21.30 -31.51
N ILE A 80 -0.94 22.45 -30.93
CA ILE A 80 -1.31 23.76 -31.47
C ILE A 80 -0.17 24.25 -32.34
N HIS A 81 -0.50 24.67 -33.56
CA HIS A 81 0.43 25.38 -34.43
C HIS A 81 -0.20 26.71 -34.81
N HIS A 82 0.64 27.73 -34.87
CA HIS A 82 0.27 29.04 -35.38
C HIS A 82 0.93 29.22 -36.75
N GLU A 83 0.17 29.76 -37.68
CA GLU A 83 0.63 30.08 -39.03
C GLU A 83 0.40 31.57 -39.29
N VAL A 84 1.43 32.24 -39.82
CA VAL A 84 1.30 33.62 -40.30
C VAL A 84 0.96 33.57 -41.77
N VAL A 85 -0.21 34.08 -42.12
CA VAL A 85 -0.66 34.22 -43.51
C VAL A 85 -0.58 35.69 -43.93
N GLU A 86 -0.22 35.92 -45.20
CA GLU A 86 -0.12 37.26 -45.77
C GLU A 86 -1.29 37.54 -46.71
N ASP A 87 -2.06 38.59 -46.40
CA ASP A 87 -3.14 39.08 -47.25
C ASP A 87 -2.78 40.43 -47.89
N LYS A 88 -3.18 40.61 -49.16
CA LYS A 88 -3.02 41.88 -49.87
C LYS A 88 -4.16 42.83 -49.51
N LYS A 89 -3.81 44.03 -49.03
CA LYS A 89 -4.76 45.12 -48.77
C LYS A 89 -4.40 46.34 -49.63
N THR A 90 -5.37 46.83 -50.40
CA THR A 90 -5.22 48.03 -51.21
C THR A 90 -5.93 49.19 -50.53
N ILE A 91 -5.24 50.33 -50.39
CA ILE A 91 -5.80 51.57 -49.85
C ILE A 91 -5.51 52.67 -50.88
N THR A 92 -6.55 53.38 -51.32
CA THR A 92 -6.40 54.53 -52.21
C THR A 92 -6.37 55.80 -51.38
N VAL A 93 -5.26 56.54 -51.46
CA VAL A 93 -5.06 57.80 -50.75
C VAL A 93 -4.91 58.92 -51.79
N PRO A 94 -5.75 59.96 -51.78
CA PRO A 94 -5.56 61.11 -52.66
C PRO A 94 -4.35 61.91 -52.17
N ILE A 95 -3.46 62.25 -53.10
CA ILE A 95 -2.30 63.12 -52.83
C ILE A 95 -2.44 64.44 -53.59
N LYS A 96 -1.93 65.51 -53.02
CA LYS A 96 -1.92 66.84 -53.60
C LYS A 96 -0.51 67.22 -54.04
N ARG A 97 -0.46 67.93 -55.16
CA ARG A 97 0.71 68.63 -55.65
C ARG A 97 0.37 70.10 -55.79
N GLN A 98 1.30 70.95 -55.37
CA GLN A 98 1.21 72.39 -55.56
C GLN A 98 2.17 72.81 -56.66
N GLU A 99 1.61 73.43 -57.70
CA GLU A 99 2.36 74.02 -58.82
C GLU A 99 2.20 75.54 -58.81
N MET A 100 3.29 76.24 -59.11
CA MET A 100 3.27 77.65 -59.48
C MET A 100 3.10 77.75 -60.98
N VAL A 101 2.11 78.51 -61.42
CA VAL A 101 1.90 78.82 -62.84
C VAL A 101 2.33 80.27 -63.06
N ILE A 102 3.23 80.47 -64.01
CA ILE A 102 3.62 81.79 -64.50
C ILE A 102 3.11 81.90 -65.93
N GLU A 103 2.24 82.87 -66.17
CA GLU A 103 1.71 83.20 -67.50
C GLU A 103 2.54 84.32 -68.11
N ALA A 104 3.14 84.08 -69.27
CA ALA A 104 3.80 85.13 -70.06
C ALA A 104 2.83 85.69 -71.11
N ALA A 105 2.95 86.98 -71.42
CA ALA A 105 2.07 87.72 -72.34
C ALA A 105 1.97 87.15 -73.78
N ASN A 106 2.78 86.14 -74.12
CA ASN A 106 2.87 85.50 -75.42
C ASN A 106 2.23 84.08 -75.43
N GLU A 107 1.29 83.79 -74.52
CA GLU A 107 0.60 82.48 -74.38
C GLU A 107 1.51 81.32 -73.93
N GLU A 108 2.68 81.62 -73.36
CA GLU A 108 3.54 80.60 -72.75
C GLU A 108 3.24 80.43 -71.25
N GLU A 109 2.88 79.21 -70.84
CA GLU A 109 2.71 78.81 -69.43
C GLU A 109 3.95 78.05 -68.93
N ILE A 110 4.57 78.54 -67.85
CA ILE A 110 5.64 77.83 -67.16
C ILE A 110 5.08 77.30 -65.83
N ARG A 111 5.18 75.98 -65.61
CA ARG A 111 4.72 75.30 -64.40
C ARG A 111 5.91 74.81 -63.57
N ILE A 112 6.04 75.33 -62.36
CA ILE A 112 7.11 74.98 -61.42
C ILE A 112 6.49 74.25 -60.22
N PRO A 113 6.84 72.98 -59.95
CA PRO A 113 6.37 72.30 -58.75
C PRO A 113 7.00 72.92 -57.50
N ILE A 114 6.20 73.19 -56.48
CA ILE A 114 6.66 73.79 -55.21
C ILE A 114 6.63 72.77 -54.08
N LYS A 115 5.56 71.98 -53.99
CA LYS A 115 5.34 71.00 -52.92
C LYS A 115 4.60 69.78 -53.45
N GLU A 116 4.96 68.62 -52.92
CA GLU A 116 4.34 67.33 -53.21
C GLU A 116 4.06 66.62 -51.88
N GLU A 117 2.90 65.95 -51.78
CA GLU A 117 2.58 65.09 -50.65
C GLU A 117 3.18 63.70 -50.83
N GLU A 118 3.81 63.17 -49.78
CA GLU A 118 4.40 61.82 -49.73
C GLU A 118 3.60 60.91 -48.77
N ILE A 119 3.56 59.61 -49.05
CA ILE A 119 2.86 58.61 -48.23
C ILE A 119 3.88 57.69 -47.54
N GLU A 120 3.75 57.55 -46.22
CA GLU A 120 4.49 56.56 -45.42
C GLU A 120 3.52 55.48 -44.88
N ILE A 121 3.93 54.21 -44.96
CA ILE A 121 3.08 53.06 -44.57
C ILE A 121 3.78 52.28 -43.45
N HIS A 122 3.08 52.13 -42.32
CA HIS A 122 3.53 51.30 -41.20
C HIS A 122 2.53 50.18 -40.93
N LYS A 123 3.05 48.98 -40.62
CA LYS A 123 2.26 47.83 -40.18
C LYS A 123 2.57 47.57 -38.71
N HIS A 124 1.52 47.43 -37.90
CA HIS A 124 1.64 47.06 -36.50
C HIS A 124 0.85 45.77 -36.23
N PRO A 125 1.40 44.79 -35.49
CA PRO A 125 0.70 43.56 -35.17
C PRO A 125 -0.45 43.84 -34.19
N VAL A 126 -1.59 43.19 -34.39
CA VAL A 126 -2.77 43.27 -33.52
C VAL A 126 -3.27 41.87 -33.18
N LYS A 127 -3.69 41.65 -31.92
CA LYS A 127 -4.27 40.38 -31.48
C LYS A 127 -5.68 40.28 -32.05
N VAL A 128 -5.91 39.35 -32.97
CA VAL A 128 -7.23 39.13 -33.58
C VAL A 128 -8.03 38.06 -32.85
N ASN A 129 -7.37 36.95 -32.48
CA ASN A 129 -8.02 35.77 -31.89
C ASN A 129 -7.22 35.22 -30.69
N GLU A 130 -7.92 34.52 -29.80
CA GLU A 130 -7.36 33.81 -28.65
C GLU A 130 -7.96 32.41 -28.59
N VAL A 131 -7.09 31.41 -28.37
CA VAL A 131 -7.49 30.01 -28.23
C VAL A 131 -7.02 29.53 -26.86
N SER A 132 -7.95 29.10 -26.01
CA SER A 132 -7.66 28.52 -24.70
C SER A 132 -7.89 27.01 -24.73
N ILE A 133 -7.01 26.26 -24.06
CA ILE A 133 -7.15 24.83 -23.85
C ILE A 133 -7.26 24.59 -22.34
N GLU A 134 -8.34 23.90 -21.94
CA GLU A 134 -8.56 23.51 -20.56
C GLU A 134 -8.70 22.00 -20.46
N ASN A 135 -7.94 21.42 -19.53
CA ASN A 135 -8.07 20.02 -19.17
C ASN A 135 -9.00 19.91 -17.96
N ARG A 136 -10.15 19.27 -18.14
CA ARG A 136 -11.10 18.98 -17.05
C ARG A 136 -11.09 17.50 -16.68
N GLN A 137 -11.07 17.21 -15.38
CA GLN A 137 -11.30 15.86 -14.88
C GLN A 137 -12.81 15.65 -14.74
N ILE A 138 -13.31 14.54 -15.27
CA ILE A 138 -14.71 14.13 -15.17
C ILE A 138 -14.72 12.78 -14.46
N GLU A 139 -15.56 12.65 -13.45
CA GLU A 139 -15.78 11.38 -12.76
C GLU A 139 -16.99 10.67 -13.33
N GLU A 140 -16.82 9.39 -13.67
CA GLU A 140 -17.87 8.52 -14.17
C GLU A 140 -17.84 7.20 -13.38
N ASN A 141 -19.03 6.70 -13.06
CA ASN A 141 -19.17 5.44 -12.34
C ASN A 141 -19.21 4.27 -13.32
N VAL A 142 -18.31 3.30 -13.14
CA VAL A 142 -18.27 2.05 -13.90
C VAL A 142 -18.57 0.90 -12.95
N THR A 143 -19.58 0.10 -13.26
CA THR A 143 -19.91 -1.11 -12.49
C THR A 143 -19.09 -2.30 -12.99
N VAL A 144 -18.37 -2.95 -12.09
CA VAL A 144 -17.63 -4.19 -12.37
C VAL A 144 -18.30 -5.33 -11.59
N THR A 145 -18.56 -6.46 -12.25
CA THR A 145 -19.18 -7.64 -11.64
C THR A 145 -18.28 -8.84 -11.83
N GLU A 146 -17.84 -9.43 -10.73
CA GLU A 146 -16.98 -10.61 -10.70
C GLU A 146 -17.56 -11.70 -9.81
N LYS A 147 -17.23 -12.96 -10.11
CA LYS A 147 -17.64 -14.11 -9.29
C LYS A 147 -16.54 -14.44 -8.30
N LEU A 148 -16.84 -14.33 -7.01
CA LEU A 148 -15.94 -14.70 -5.92
C LEU A 148 -16.32 -16.07 -5.38
N LYS A 149 -15.30 -16.88 -5.03
CA LYS A 149 -15.48 -18.19 -4.42
C LYS A 149 -15.30 -18.11 -2.91
N LYS A 150 -16.07 -18.93 -2.20
CA LYS A 150 -15.97 -19.14 -0.77
C LYS A 150 -16.03 -20.63 -0.48
N GLU A 151 -15.07 -21.12 0.29
CA GLU A 151 -15.08 -22.48 0.78
C GLU A 151 -16.01 -22.58 2.00
N VAL A 152 -16.87 -23.61 2.02
CA VAL A 152 -17.82 -23.88 3.11
C VAL A 152 -17.61 -25.32 3.57
N ALA A 153 -17.48 -25.52 4.88
CA ALA A 153 -17.36 -26.85 5.45
C ALA A 153 -18.75 -27.50 5.60
N HIS A 154 -18.84 -28.77 5.19
CA HIS A 154 -19.99 -29.63 5.48
C HIS A 154 -19.48 -30.84 6.26
N ILE A 155 -20.08 -31.11 7.42
CA ILE A 155 -19.68 -32.19 8.33
C ILE A 155 -20.73 -33.30 8.26
N ASP A 156 -20.35 -34.45 7.73
CA ASP A 156 -21.18 -35.67 7.72
C ASP A 156 -20.63 -36.70 8.71
N VAL A 157 -21.34 -36.95 9.81
CA VAL A 157 -20.96 -37.96 10.82
C VAL A 157 -21.65 -39.29 10.54
N LYS A 158 -20.88 -40.38 10.51
CA LYS A 158 -21.42 -41.75 10.47
C LYS A 158 -21.03 -42.50 11.76
N GLY A 159 -22.01 -42.86 12.58
CA GLY A 159 -21.83 -43.47 13.91
C GLY A 159 -22.24 -42.53 15.05
N GLU A 160 -21.99 -42.90 16.31
CA GLU A 160 -22.15 -42.00 17.46
C GLU A 160 -20.89 -41.11 17.58
N ALA A 161 -20.99 -39.84 17.18
CA ALA A 161 -19.99 -38.82 17.48
C ALA A 161 -20.65 -37.62 18.17
N ASP A 162 -19.98 -37.06 19.17
CA ASP A 162 -20.41 -35.87 19.91
C ASP A 162 -19.95 -34.60 19.17
N VAL A 163 -20.83 -34.03 18.34
CA VAL A 163 -20.57 -32.80 17.58
C VAL A 163 -21.08 -31.60 18.37
N LYS A 164 -20.19 -30.67 18.71
CA LYS A 164 -20.55 -29.38 19.30
C LYS A 164 -20.55 -28.32 18.21
N GLU A 165 -21.75 -27.93 17.76
CA GLU A 165 -21.92 -26.74 16.92
C GLU A 165 -21.89 -25.51 17.83
N GLU A 166 -20.88 -24.64 17.66
CA GLU A 166 -20.90 -23.31 18.28
C GLU A 166 -21.59 -22.34 17.31
N GLU A 167 -22.81 -21.91 17.64
CA GLU A 167 -23.48 -20.80 16.96
C GLU A 167 -22.77 -19.48 17.33
N HIS A 168 -22.31 -18.76 16.30
CA HIS A 168 -21.71 -17.42 16.43
C HIS A 168 -22.68 -16.32 16.01
#